data_AF-A0A197JYV2-F1
#
_entry.id   AF-A0A197JYV2-F1
#
_cell.length_a   1.000
_cell.length_b   1.000
_cell.length_c   1.000
_cell.angle_alpha   90.00
_cell.angle_beta   90.00
_cell.angle_gamma   90.00
#
_symmetry.space_group_name_H-M   'P 1'
#
loop_
_entity.id
_entity.type
_entity.pdbx_description
1 polymer ?
#
loop_
_entity_poly.entity_id
_entity_poly.type
_entity_poly.pdbx_seq_one_letter_code
_entity_poly.pdbx_strand_id
1 'polypeptide(L)'
;MRIFGEESNTLDIEICFVATTLEPVKSTQQVTITPKFLVSDINQKYDLFFIPGGIGTRSYVNSEELMGYVKTHVEQSTWTMTVCTGAGVLAKTGLLDGYNMTTNKQVFEWPMTQGPNVNWIKRARWVQDGKYVSSSGVSAGIDAALFILAELTTTENAEAVATHIEYTWHRVASEDPFADSYPFTRS
;
A
#
# COMPACT_ATOMS: atom_id res chain seq x y z
N MET A 1 -16.82 10.21 -2.91
CA MET A 1 -16.80 11.50 -3.64
C MET A 1 -17.30 11.18 -5.04
N ARG A 2 -18.49 11.64 -5.44
CA ARG A 2 -18.98 11.44 -6.81
C ARG A 2 -18.43 12.60 -7.65
N ILE A 3 -17.46 12.30 -8.51
CA ILE A 3 -17.04 13.22 -9.58
C ILE A 3 -17.94 12.87 -10.77
N PHE A 4 -18.80 13.80 -11.19
CA PHE A 4 -19.60 13.65 -12.40
C PHE A 4 -18.89 14.30 -13.59
N GLY A 5 -18.78 13.55 -14.69
CA GLY A 5 -18.33 14.02 -15.99
C GLY A 5 -18.35 12.89 -17.04
N GLU A 6 -19.42 12.90 -17.85
CA GLU A 6 -19.67 12.13 -19.09
C GLU A 6 -19.96 10.62 -19.01
N GLU A 7 -21.04 10.23 -19.69
CA GLU A 7 -21.51 8.84 -19.84
C GLU A 7 -20.49 7.99 -20.63
N SER A 8 -19.65 7.22 -19.93
CA SER A 8 -19.15 5.92 -20.39
C SER A 8 -18.56 5.13 -19.22
N ASN A 9 -19.01 3.89 -19.01
CA ASN A 9 -18.40 2.87 -18.12
C ASN A 9 -17.62 3.38 -16.89
N THR A 10 -18.29 4.07 -15.96
CA THR A 10 -17.62 4.55 -14.76
C THR A 10 -17.32 3.38 -13.82
N LEU A 11 -16.03 3.12 -13.57
CA LEU A 11 -15.59 2.28 -12.46
C LEU A 11 -16.08 2.90 -11.14
N ASP A 12 -16.98 2.23 -10.43
CA ASP A 12 -17.45 2.67 -9.11
C ASP A 12 -16.46 2.19 -8.04
N ILE A 13 -15.59 3.10 -7.58
CA ILE A 13 -14.62 2.84 -6.52
C ILE A 13 -15.01 3.65 -5.29
N GLU A 14 -15.39 2.96 -4.21
CA GLU A 14 -15.57 3.57 -2.91
C GLU A 14 -14.26 3.55 -2.12
N ILE A 15 -13.82 4.73 -1.66
CA ILE A 15 -12.63 4.87 -0.81
C ILE A 15 -13.08 5.10 0.64
N CYS A 16 -12.67 4.17 1.50
CA CYS A 16 -12.96 4.20 2.94
C CYS A 16 -11.70 4.57 3.73
N PHE A 17 -11.71 5.72 4.40
CA PHE A 17 -10.65 6.09 5.35
C PHE A 17 -11.00 5.57 6.75
N VAL A 18 -10.12 4.72 7.28
CA VAL A 18 -10.27 4.08 8.59
C VAL A 18 -9.19 4.57 9.56
N ALA A 19 -9.57 4.84 10.82
CA ALA A 19 -8.63 5.23 11.87
C ALA A 19 -9.09 4.77 13.26
N THR A 20 -8.23 4.87 14.28
CA THR A 20 -8.57 4.49 15.67
C THR A 20 -9.54 5.47 16.34
N THR A 21 -9.66 6.69 15.80
CA THR A 21 -10.63 7.70 16.22
C THR A 21 -11.24 8.36 14.98
N LEU A 22 -12.41 9.01 15.13
CA LEU A 22 -13.01 9.82 14.06
C LEU A 22 -12.47 11.26 14.03
N GLU A 23 -11.51 11.57 14.92
CA GLU A 23 -10.85 12.87 14.92
C GLU A 23 -10.01 13.04 13.64
N PRO A 24 -9.90 14.26 13.10
CA PRO A 24 -9.11 14.49 11.90
C PRO A 24 -7.64 14.09 12.08
N VAL A 25 -7.11 13.30 11.14
CA VAL A 25 -5.73 12.81 11.15
C VAL A 25 -4.88 13.68 10.22
N LYS A 26 -3.73 14.14 10.71
CA LYS A 26 -2.79 14.96 9.93
C LYS A 26 -1.66 14.11 9.35
N SER A 27 -1.39 14.30 8.05
CA SER A 27 -0.16 13.83 7.42
C SER A 27 1.05 14.64 7.90
N THR A 28 2.27 14.15 7.61
CA THR A 28 3.52 14.88 7.89
C THR A 28 3.55 16.25 7.21
N GLN A 29 2.90 16.39 6.05
CA GLN A 29 2.77 17.63 5.28
C GLN A 29 1.59 18.50 5.74
N GLN A 30 0.98 18.22 6.89
CA GLN A 30 -0.12 18.98 7.49
C GLN A 30 -1.47 18.93 6.74
N VAL A 31 -1.58 18.11 5.68
CA VAL A 31 -2.89 17.78 5.08
C VAL A 31 -3.70 16.96 6.07
N THR A 32 -4.97 17.34 6.25
CA THR A 32 -5.89 16.73 7.21
C THR A 32 -6.90 15.85 6.48
N ILE A 33 -7.08 14.62 6.97
CA ILE A 33 -8.08 13.66 6.48
C ILE A 33 -9.03 13.37 7.63
N THR A 34 -10.34 13.43 7.36
CA THR A 34 -11.38 13.03 8.31
C THR A 34 -11.77 11.57 8.07
N PRO A 35 -11.47 10.64 8.99
CA PRO A 35 -11.86 9.25 8.87
C PRO A 35 -13.39 9.10 8.86
N LYS A 36 -13.89 8.11 8.13
CA LYS A 36 -15.32 7.75 8.15
C LYS A 36 -15.62 6.54 9.00
N PHE A 37 -14.63 5.67 9.18
CA PHE A 37 -14.80 4.39 9.85
C PHE A 37 -13.75 4.23 10.94
N LEU A 38 -14.14 3.49 11.97
CA LEU A 38 -13.25 3.15 13.07
C LEU A 38 -12.61 1.78 12.83
N VAL A 39 -11.39 1.63 13.32
CA VAL A 39 -10.69 0.34 13.43
C VAL A 39 -11.48 -0.68 14.26
N SER A 40 -12.38 -0.24 15.14
CA SER A 40 -13.29 -1.12 15.87
C SER A 40 -14.45 -1.67 15.02
N ASP A 41 -14.70 -1.13 13.82
CA ASP A 41 -15.72 -1.62 12.90
C ASP A 41 -15.16 -2.72 11.98
N ILE A 42 -15.25 -3.96 12.46
CA ILE A 42 -14.66 -5.14 11.80
C ILE A 42 -15.56 -5.80 10.75
N ASN A 43 -16.76 -5.27 10.51
CA ASN A 43 -17.76 -5.94 9.67
C ASN A 43 -17.60 -5.63 8.18
N GLN A 44 -16.66 -4.75 7.82
CA GLN A 44 -16.45 -4.35 6.44
C GLN A 44 -15.51 -5.31 5.70
N LYS A 45 -15.89 -5.64 4.47
CA LYS A 45 -15.03 -6.37 3.53
C LYS A 45 -14.58 -5.39 2.46
N TYR A 46 -13.29 -5.45 2.14
CA TYR A 46 -12.69 -4.60 1.11
C TYR A 46 -12.13 -5.48 0.00
N ASP A 47 -12.38 -5.11 -1.25
CA ASP A 47 -11.70 -5.72 -2.40
C ASP A 47 -10.19 -5.43 -2.36
N LEU A 48 -9.81 -4.26 -1.85
CA LEU A 48 -8.44 -3.83 -1.65
C LEU A 48 -8.25 -3.26 -0.24
N PHE A 49 -7.38 -3.88 0.56
CA PHE A 49 -6.89 -3.29 1.79
C PHE A 49 -5.56 -2.56 1.55
N PHE A 50 -5.53 -1.24 1.79
CA PHE A 50 -4.38 -0.40 1.51
C PHE A 50 -3.69 0.10 2.79
N ILE A 51 -2.38 -0.13 2.90
CA ILE A 51 -1.57 0.31 4.03
C ILE A 51 -0.52 1.32 3.54
N PRO A 52 -0.71 2.63 3.78
CA PRO A 52 0.26 3.64 3.40
C PRO A 52 1.51 3.61 4.30
N GLY A 53 2.58 4.21 3.80
CA GLY A 53 3.79 4.47 4.58
C GLY A 53 3.73 5.77 5.38
N GLY A 54 4.90 6.22 5.81
CA GLY A 54 5.09 7.44 6.60
C GLY A 54 5.69 7.17 7.97
N ILE A 55 6.14 8.24 8.64
CA ILE A 55 6.86 8.13 9.91
C ILE A 55 6.03 7.47 11.02
N GLY A 56 4.70 7.65 11.00
CA GLY A 56 3.75 7.07 11.96
C GLY A 56 3.73 5.55 11.98
N THR A 57 4.19 4.87 10.92
CA THR A 57 4.29 3.40 10.89
C THR A 57 5.11 2.83 12.05
N ARG A 58 6.08 3.58 12.58
CA ARG A 58 6.91 3.19 13.74
C ARG A 58 6.13 3.08 15.04
N SER A 59 5.09 3.88 15.23
CA SER A 59 4.20 3.74 16.39
C SER A 59 3.10 2.73 16.14
N TYR A 60 2.59 2.63 14.91
CA TYR A 60 1.49 1.72 14.55
C TYR A 60 1.84 0.25 14.77
N VAL A 61 3.08 -0.17 14.48
CA VAL A 61 3.54 -1.55 14.72
C VAL A 61 3.52 -1.98 16.20
N ASN A 62 3.38 -1.04 17.13
CA ASN A 62 3.31 -1.29 18.57
C ASN A 62 1.87 -1.22 19.12
N SER A 63 0.88 -0.91 18.29
CA SER A 63 -0.53 -0.86 18.70
C SER A 63 -1.18 -2.22 18.45
N GLU A 64 -1.54 -2.93 19.52
CA GLU A 64 -2.22 -4.23 19.43
C GLU A 64 -3.56 -4.14 18.70
N GLU A 65 -4.34 -3.09 18.98
CA GLU A 65 -5.62 -2.82 18.33
C GLU A 65 -5.46 -2.69 16.80
N LEU A 66 -4.53 -1.84 16.35
CA LEU A 66 -4.26 -1.66 14.93
C LEU A 66 -3.74 -2.95 14.28
N MET A 67 -2.88 -3.70 14.96
CA MET A 67 -2.31 -4.93 14.40
C MET A 67 -3.36 -6.04 14.28
N GLY A 68 -4.27 -6.14 15.25
CA GLY A 68 -5.42 -7.03 15.17
C GLY A 68 -6.35 -6.67 14.02
N TYR A 69 -6.64 -5.37 13.82
CA TYR A 69 -7.46 -4.90 12.71
C TYR A 69 -6.82 -5.17 11.35
N VAL A 70 -5.54 -4.81 11.19
CA VAL A 70 -4.78 -5.04 9.95
C VAL A 70 -4.78 -6.53 9.63
N LYS A 71 -4.44 -7.40 10.60
CA LYS A 71 -4.45 -8.85 10.39
C LYS A 71 -5.81 -9.35 9.89
N THR A 72 -6.89 -8.95 10.57
CA THR A 72 -8.26 -9.36 10.23
C THR A 72 -8.65 -8.95 8.81
N HIS A 73 -8.44 -7.69 8.43
CA HIS A 73 -8.88 -7.20 7.12
C HIS A 73 -7.97 -7.66 5.99
N VAL A 74 -6.67 -7.81 6.25
CA VAL A 74 -5.75 -8.43 5.28
C VAL A 74 -6.18 -9.85 4.97
N GLU A 75 -6.56 -10.66 5.97
CA GLU A 75 -7.04 -12.03 5.75
C GLU A 75 -8.33 -12.05 4.91
N GLN A 76 -9.24 -11.11 5.14
CA GLN A 76 -10.55 -11.03 4.48
C GLN A 76 -10.54 -10.36 3.09
N SER A 77 -9.56 -9.52 2.80
CA SER A 77 -9.51 -8.80 1.52
C SER A 77 -9.00 -9.65 0.36
N THR A 78 -9.55 -9.36 -0.83
CA THR A 78 -9.14 -9.98 -2.10
C THR A 78 -7.70 -9.60 -2.43
N TRP A 79 -7.36 -8.31 -2.31
CA TRP A 79 -6.02 -7.79 -2.48
C TRP A 79 -5.56 -7.01 -1.25
N THR A 80 -4.27 -7.03 -0.97
CA THR A 80 -3.64 -6.15 0.02
C THR A 80 -2.48 -5.43 -0.64
N MET A 81 -2.50 -4.10 -0.58
CA MET A 81 -1.44 -3.27 -1.13
C MET A 81 -0.76 -2.45 -0.05
N THR A 82 0.57 -2.38 -0.11
CA THR A 82 1.36 -1.48 0.73
C THR A 82 2.21 -0.54 -0.12
N VAL A 83 2.44 0.66 0.41
CA VAL A 83 3.39 1.61 -0.15
C VAL A 83 4.41 1.98 0.92
N CYS A 84 5.68 2.07 0.54
CA CYS A 84 6.73 2.59 1.40
C CYS A 84 6.80 1.79 2.70
N THR A 85 6.85 2.44 3.86
CA THR A 85 6.95 1.78 5.16
C THR A 85 5.69 1.02 5.58
N GLY A 86 4.59 1.10 4.83
CA GLY A 86 3.39 0.29 5.07
C GLY A 86 3.69 -1.22 5.00
N ALA A 87 4.69 -1.62 4.22
CA ALA A 87 5.16 -3.00 4.16
C ALA A 87 5.67 -3.51 5.52
N GLY A 88 6.28 -2.65 6.35
CA GLY A 88 6.71 -3.02 7.70
C GLY A 88 5.55 -3.24 8.66
N VAL A 89 4.46 -2.50 8.48
CA VAL A 89 3.20 -2.69 9.25
C VAL A 89 2.58 -4.03 8.90
N LEU A 90 2.47 -4.35 7.61
CA LEU A 90 1.96 -5.64 7.17
C LEU A 90 2.86 -6.79 7.64
N ALA A 91 4.17 -6.63 7.52
CA ALA A 91 5.15 -7.64 7.93
C ALA A 91 5.08 -7.96 9.43
N LYS A 92 4.80 -6.95 10.27
CA LYS A 92 4.64 -7.12 11.72
C LYS A 92 3.53 -8.10 12.10
N THR A 93 2.54 -8.31 11.23
CA THR A 93 1.43 -9.26 11.49
C THR A 93 1.86 -10.73 11.45
N GLY A 94 3.03 -11.04 10.87
CA GLY A 94 3.50 -12.40 10.62
C GLY A 94 2.85 -13.10 9.41
N LEU A 95 1.93 -12.43 8.69
CA LEU A 95 1.24 -13.00 7.54
C LEU A 95 2.13 -13.13 6.28
N LEU A 96 3.29 -12.46 6.25
CA LEU A 96 4.16 -12.38 5.08
C LEU A 96 5.37 -13.32 5.14
N ASP A 97 5.43 -14.22 6.12
CA ASP A 97 6.53 -15.17 6.23
C ASP A 97 6.64 -16.03 4.96
N GLY A 98 7.79 -16.00 4.31
CA GLY A 98 8.05 -16.67 3.02
C GLY A 98 7.56 -15.95 1.76
N TYR A 99 6.78 -14.87 1.89
CA TYR A 99 6.33 -14.07 0.74
C TYR A 99 7.41 -13.07 0.29
N ASN A 100 7.44 -12.80 -1.01
CA ASN A 100 8.32 -11.79 -1.60
C ASN A 100 7.70 -10.40 -1.45
N MET A 101 8.44 -9.46 -0.85
CA MET A 101 7.97 -8.09 -0.63
C MET A 101 9.07 -7.07 -0.88
N THR A 102 8.70 -5.82 -1.11
CA THR A 102 9.63 -4.68 -1.19
C THR A 102 9.12 -3.52 -0.33
N THR A 103 9.96 -2.52 -0.18
CA THR A 103 9.64 -1.26 0.49
C THR A 103 10.52 -0.16 -0.10
N ASN A 104 10.29 1.08 0.32
CA ASN A 104 11.09 2.23 -0.12
C ASN A 104 12.57 2.04 0.22
N LYS A 105 13.43 2.53 -0.67
CA LYS A 105 14.88 2.26 -0.63
C LYS A 105 15.58 2.99 0.51
N GLN A 106 15.10 4.20 0.82
CA GLN A 106 15.70 5.06 1.84
C GLN A 106 15.64 4.45 3.24
N VAL A 107 14.56 3.76 3.61
CA VAL A 107 14.43 3.12 4.93
C VAL A 107 14.18 1.62 4.84
N PHE A 108 14.79 0.97 3.86
CA PHE A 108 14.58 -0.46 3.56
C PHE A 108 14.87 -1.39 4.75
N GLU A 109 15.88 -1.05 5.55
CA GLU A 109 16.28 -1.86 6.71
C GLU A 109 15.20 -1.91 7.81
N TRP A 110 14.42 -0.85 8.02
CA TRP A 110 13.45 -0.82 9.12
C TRP A 110 12.32 -1.85 8.92
N PRO A 111 11.62 -1.92 7.76
CA PRO A 111 10.61 -2.97 7.51
C PRO A 111 11.16 -4.39 7.65
N MET A 112 12.43 -4.63 7.29
CA MET A 112 13.05 -5.95 7.47
C MET A 112 13.12 -6.37 8.93
N THR A 113 13.33 -5.43 9.85
CA THR A 113 13.29 -5.74 11.28
C THR A 113 11.90 -6.13 11.78
N GLN A 114 10.84 -5.78 11.06
CA GLN A 114 9.46 -6.12 11.42
C GLN A 114 9.01 -7.48 10.86
N GLY A 115 9.58 -7.90 9.74
CA GLY A 115 9.37 -9.22 9.13
C GLY A 115 10.68 -9.87 8.72
N PRO A 116 11.40 -10.51 9.66
CA PRO A 116 12.69 -11.14 9.36
C PRO A 116 12.57 -12.38 8.46
N ASN A 117 11.37 -12.98 8.39
CA ASN A 117 11.08 -14.16 7.56
C ASN A 117 10.48 -13.80 6.18
N VAL A 118 10.35 -12.51 5.87
CA VAL A 118 9.86 -12.03 4.57
C VAL A 118 11.02 -12.01 3.58
N ASN A 119 10.77 -12.43 2.34
CA ASN A 119 11.77 -12.39 1.27
C ASN A 119 11.84 -10.98 0.66
N TRP A 120 12.71 -10.12 1.22
CA TRP A 120 12.80 -8.71 0.83
C TRP A 120 13.56 -8.49 -0.49
N ILE A 121 12.86 -8.06 -1.54
CA ILE A 121 13.41 -7.83 -2.89
C ILE A 121 13.87 -6.37 -3.05
N LYS A 122 15.13 -6.10 -2.71
CA LYS A 122 15.69 -4.73 -2.66
C LYS A 122 15.51 -3.94 -3.96
N ARG A 123 15.81 -4.55 -5.11
CA ARG A 123 15.82 -3.85 -6.41
C ARG A 123 14.43 -3.59 -6.98
N ALA A 124 13.41 -4.32 -6.53
CA ALA A 124 12.07 -4.23 -7.10
C ALA A 124 11.41 -2.88 -6.79
N ARG A 125 10.86 -2.23 -7.82
CA ARG A 125 10.00 -1.05 -7.71
C ARG A 125 8.70 -1.41 -7.00
N TRP A 126 8.09 -2.52 -7.38
CA TRP A 126 7.00 -3.17 -6.65
C TRP A 126 7.08 -4.69 -6.84
N VAL A 127 6.43 -5.43 -5.94
CA VAL A 127 6.38 -6.89 -5.94
C VAL A 127 4.93 -7.31 -5.76
N GLN A 128 4.46 -8.25 -6.57
CA GLN A 128 3.26 -9.02 -6.32
C GLN A 128 3.66 -10.45 -5.97
N ASP A 129 3.14 -10.95 -4.85
CA ASP A 129 3.24 -12.36 -4.46
C ASP A 129 1.89 -12.82 -3.88
N GLY A 130 1.20 -13.70 -4.62
CA GLY A 130 -0.19 -14.03 -4.36
C GLY A 130 -1.08 -12.79 -4.38
N LYS A 131 -1.81 -12.56 -3.27
CA LYS A 131 -2.71 -11.40 -3.09
C LYS A 131 -2.02 -10.15 -2.51
N TYR A 132 -0.73 -10.25 -2.21
CA TYR A 132 0.02 -9.15 -1.62
C TYR A 132 0.75 -8.37 -2.70
N VAL A 133 0.56 -7.05 -2.70
CA VAL A 133 1.32 -6.11 -3.51
C VAL A 133 2.05 -5.15 -2.60
N SER A 134 3.37 -5.08 -2.72
CA SER A 134 4.17 -4.06 -2.02
C SER A 134 4.90 -3.20 -3.02
N SER A 135 4.92 -1.90 -2.76
CA SER A 135 5.65 -0.94 -3.59
C SER A 135 6.64 -0.14 -2.78
N SER A 136 7.62 0.40 -3.49
CA SER A 136 8.75 1.11 -2.91
C SER A 136 8.38 2.54 -2.49
N GLY A 137 8.90 3.55 -3.19
CA GLY A 137 8.58 4.95 -2.92
C GLY A 137 7.24 5.39 -3.52
N VAL A 138 6.94 6.68 -3.41
CA VAL A 138 5.66 7.26 -3.86
C VAL A 138 5.36 6.98 -5.34
N SER A 139 6.33 7.21 -6.23
CA SER A 139 6.13 6.96 -7.67
C SER A 139 5.86 5.48 -7.97
N ALA A 140 6.63 4.59 -7.34
CA ALA A 140 6.38 3.15 -7.43
C ALA A 140 4.99 2.74 -6.91
N GLY A 141 4.48 3.47 -5.91
CA GLY A 141 3.14 3.30 -5.38
C GLY A 141 2.05 3.62 -6.38
N ILE A 142 2.21 4.66 -7.20
CA ILE A 142 1.24 4.99 -8.26
C ILE A 142 1.25 3.89 -9.33
N ASP A 143 2.43 3.42 -9.74
CA ASP A 143 2.54 2.33 -10.72
C ASP A 143 1.91 1.01 -10.22
N ALA A 144 2.10 0.69 -8.95
CA ALA A 144 1.51 -0.48 -8.32
C ALA A 144 -0.01 -0.33 -8.12
N ALA A 145 -0.52 0.88 -7.91
CA ALA A 145 -1.96 1.14 -7.84
C ALA A 145 -2.63 0.95 -9.21
N LEU A 146 -1.96 1.36 -10.30
CA LEU A 146 -2.43 1.09 -11.66
C LEU A 146 -2.39 -0.40 -12.01
N PHE A 147 -1.38 -1.13 -11.52
CA PHE A 147 -1.37 -2.60 -11.60
C PHE A 147 -2.59 -3.21 -10.88
N ILE A 148 -2.84 -2.85 -9.62
CA ILE A 148 -4.02 -3.34 -8.87
C ILE A 148 -5.33 -2.95 -9.56
N LEU A 149 -5.41 -1.74 -10.13
CA LEU A 149 -6.59 -1.30 -10.87
C LEU A 149 -6.84 -2.20 -12.09
N ALA A 150 -5.78 -2.59 -12.81
CA ALA A 150 -5.89 -3.53 -13.93
C ALA A 150 -6.38 -4.91 -13.47
N GLU A 151 -5.89 -5.41 -12.33
CA GLU A 151 -6.29 -6.70 -11.74
C GLU A 151 -7.75 -6.70 -11.25
N LEU A 152 -8.22 -5.59 -10.67
CA LEU A 152 -9.60 -5.43 -10.21
C LEU A 152 -10.58 -5.18 -11.35
N THR A 153 -10.09 -4.72 -12.51
CA THR A 153 -10.92 -4.26 -13.61
C THR A 153 -10.42 -4.83 -14.94
N THR A 154 -9.75 -4.02 -15.75
CA THR A 154 -9.08 -4.41 -17.00
C THR A 154 -7.85 -3.54 -17.20
N THR A 155 -6.88 -4.02 -18.00
CA THR A 155 -5.69 -3.23 -18.35
C THR A 155 -6.09 -1.95 -19.09
N GLU A 156 -7.09 -2.01 -19.96
CA GLU A 156 -7.61 -0.87 -20.71
C GLU A 156 -8.15 0.23 -19.79
N ASN A 157 -8.83 -0.14 -18.71
CA ASN A 157 -9.31 0.84 -17.74
C ASN A 157 -8.15 1.50 -16.98
N ALA A 158 -7.13 0.73 -16.57
CA ALA A 158 -5.95 1.29 -15.92
C ALA A 158 -5.16 2.23 -16.87
N GLU A 159 -5.04 1.86 -18.15
CA GLU A 159 -4.44 2.70 -19.19
C GLU A 159 -5.26 3.96 -19.47
N ALA A 160 -6.58 3.86 -19.49
CA ALA A 160 -7.47 5.01 -19.63
C ALA A 160 -7.32 5.98 -18.46
N VAL A 161 -7.25 5.47 -17.21
CA VAL A 161 -6.98 6.30 -16.03
C VAL A 161 -5.61 6.96 -16.12
N ALA A 162 -4.56 6.22 -16.42
CA ALA A 162 -3.20 6.76 -16.57
C ALA A 162 -3.15 7.86 -17.64
N THR A 163 -3.80 7.63 -18.79
CA THR A 163 -3.91 8.61 -19.88
C THR A 163 -4.69 9.85 -19.45
N HIS A 164 -5.84 9.67 -18.78
CA HIS A 164 -6.69 10.76 -18.33
C HIS A 164 -5.99 11.71 -17.35
N ILE A 165 -5.13 11.17 -16.48
CA ILE A 165 -4.34 11.97 -15.52
C ILE A 165 -2.95 12.35 -16.06
N GLU A 166 -2.68 12.07 -17.34
CA GLU A 166 -1.39 12.31 -18.02
C GLU A 166 -0.19 11.67 -17.30
N TYR A 167 -0.40 10.53 -16.63
CA TYR A 167 0.64 9.80 -15.92
C TYR A 167 1.29 8.74 -16.81
N THR A 168 2.63 8.79 -16.91
CA THR A 168 3.41 7.75 -17.58
C THR A 168 3.54 6.53 -16.66
N TRP A 169 2.78 5.47 -16.95
CA TRP A 169 2.81 4.25 -16.14
C TRP A 169 4.06 3.39 -16.40
N HIS A 170 4.91 3.25 -15.38
CA HIS A 170 6.10 2.41 -15.42
C HIS A 170 5.78 0.97 -14.99
N ARG A 171 5.70 0.06 -15.97
CA ARG A 171 5.26 -1.33 -15.75
C ARG A 171 6.36 -2.30 -15.29
N VAL A 172 7.63 -1.92 -15.40
CA VAL A 172 8.75 -2.79 -15.00
C VAL A 172 8.83 -2.84 -13.48
N ALA A 173 8.25 -3.88 -12.89
CA ALA A 173 8.16 -4.08 -11.44
C ALA A 173 9.53 -4.34 -10.79
N SER A 174 10.44 -5.02 -11.49
CA SER A 174 11.70 -5.53 -10.96
C SER A 174 12.79 -4.47 -10.79
N GLU A 175 12.63 -3.27 -11.37
CA GLU A 175 13.69 -2.27 -11.47
C GLU A 175 13.28 -0.93 -10.85
N ASP A 176 13.85 -0.65 -9.68
CA ASP A 176 13.77 0.66 -9.05
C ASP A 176 15.08 1.42 -9.25
N PRO A 177 15.08 2.57 -9.96
CA PRO A 177 16.29 3.36 -10.18
C PRO A 177 16.91 3.90 -8.88
N PHE A 178 16.16 3.91 -7.77
CA PHE A 178 16.65 4.33 -6.46
C PHE A 178 17.29 3.19 -5.65
N ALA A 179 17.30 1.95 -6.15
CA ALA A 179 17.84 0.79 -5.42
C ALA A 179 19.34 0.93 -5.09
N ASP A 180 20.08 1.61 -5.97
CA ASP A 180 21.51 1.86 -5.86
C ASP A 180 21.82 3.21 -5.20
N SER A 181 20.83 4.09 -5.02
CA SER A 181 20.98 5.37 -4.32
C SER A 181 21.13 5.23 -2.80
N TYR A 182 20.72 4.09 -2.24
CA TYR A 182 20.76 3.80 -0.81
C TYR A 182 21.48 2.48 -0.54
N PRO A 183 22.82 2.49 -0.38
CA PRO A 183 23.59 1.31 -0.03
C PRO A 183 23.17 0.79 1.36
N PHE A 184 23.19 -0.53 1.55
CA PHE A 184 22.97 -1.12 2.87
C PHE A 184 24.08 -0.70 3.82
N THR A 185 23.75 -0.46 5.08
CA THR A 185 24.76 -0.19 6.12
C THR A 185 25.20 -1.46 6.85
N ARG A 186 24.85 -2.66 6.36
CA ARG A 186 25.28 -3.93 6.97
C ARG A 186 25.92 -4.88 5.95
N SER A 187 27.21 -5.07 6.15
CA SER A 187 27.99 -6.29 5.87
C SER A 187 27.64 -7.40 6.85
#